data_AF-A0A352JPQ0-F1
#
_entry.id   AF-A0A352JPQ0-F1
#
_cell.length_a   1.000
_cell.length_b   1.000
_cell.length_c   1.000
_cell.angle_alpha   90.00
_cell.angle_beta   90.00
_cell.angle_gamma   90.00
#
_symmetry.space_group_name_H-M   'P 1'
#
loop_
_entity.id
_entity.type
_entity.pdbx_description
1 polymer ?
#
loop_
_entity_poly.entity_id
_entity_poly.type
_entity_poly.pdbx_seq_one_letter_code
_entity_poly.pdbx_strand_id
1 'polypeptide(L)'
;FDTSLVLYPVTPRKDCEIFSPDSTLTISFQSGSAYYPAYVFPSKGTKTSTAAGPGIVYDIQPDIMLVDTPLKLNFDVAKLGLAGKKVAAYGSNGSGGWNFIGKIDGMKLEANAFGLGKVALLEDNDPPVISAVSPTGIVKSRTPKFSCTLGDRLSGLALDSGLSMTIDGIWVPAEYDIDGARFSYKVRTPLKDGKHKLEIKASDNQGNIATRVIDFTVSVK
;
A
#
# COMPACT_ATOMS: atom_id res chain seq x y z
N PHE A 1 -25.04 3.32 -30.28
CA PHE A 1 -25.06 2.19 -29.34
C PHE A 1 -23.66 1.66 -29.26
N ASP A 2 -23.00 1.82 -28.12
CA ASP A 2 -21.63 1.32 -27.93
C ASP A 2 -21.68 -0.22 -27.86
N THR A 3 -21.06 -0.88 -28.82
CA THR A 3 -21.04 -2.35 -28.94
C THR A 3 -20.09 -3.01 -27.94
N SER A 4 -19.48 -2.26 -27.00
CA SER A 4 -18.54 -2.80 -26.02
C SER A 4 -19.12 -3.10 -24.63
N LEU A 5 -20.43 -2.97 -24.42
CA LEU A 5 -21.02 -3.33 -23.13
C LEU A 5 -21.10 -4.85 -22.99
N VAL A 6 -20.24 -5.42 -22.14
CA VAL A 6 -20.27 -6.83 -21.78
C VAL A 6 -21.01 -6.99 -20.46
N LEU A 7 -22.09 -7.75 -20.47
CA LEU A 7 -22.99 -7.94 -19.34
C LEU A 7 -23.00 -9.42 -18.93
N TYR A 8 -22.91 -9.68 -17.63
CA TYR A 8 -22.91 -11.03 -17.08
C TYR A 8 -24.02 -11.21 -16.05
N PRO A 9 -24.90 -12.21 -16.18
CA PRO A 9 -25.84 -12.55 -15.13
C PRO A 9 -25.08 -13.24 -13.99
N VAL A 10 -25.19 -12.69 -12.78
CA VAL A 10 -24.67 -13.29 -11.56
C VAL A 10 -25.85 -13.62 -10.65
N THR A 11 -25.85 -14.82 -10.08
CA THR A 11 -26.92 -15.30 -9.20
C THR A 11 -26.35 -15.84 -7.90
N PRO A 12 -27.04 -15.67 -6.76
CA PRO A 12 -26.65 -16.29 -5.50
C PRO A 12 -26.49 -17.80 -5.62
N ARG A 13 -25.63 -18.38 -4.79
CA ARG A 13 -25.38 -19.83 -4.68
C ARG A 13 -24.75 -20.47 -5.92
N LYS A 14 -24.18 -19.68 -6.83
CA LYS A 14 -23.45 -20.18 -7.99
C LYS A 14 -22.08 -19.53 -8.09
N ASP A 15 -21.08 -20.34 -8.42
CA ASP A 15 -19.79 -19.83 -8.86
C ASP A 15 -19.93 -19.24 -10.26
N CYS A 16 -19.25 -18.12 -10.51
CA CYS A 16 -19.24 -17.46 -11.80
C CYS A 16 -17.95 -16.68 -11.99
N GLU A 17 -17.35 -16.76 -13.18
CA GLU A 17 -16.26 -15.88 -13.58
C GLU A 17 -16.75 -14.94 -14.67
N ILE A 18 -16.40 -13.67 -14.52
CA ILE A 18 -16.72 -12.63 -15.49
C ILE A 18 -15.45 -11.87 -15.85
N PHE A 19 -15.42 -11.30 -17.06
CA PHE A 19 -14.20 -10.71 -17.63
C PHE A 19 -14.45 -9.28 -18.07
N SER A 20 -13.44 -8.43 -17.87
CA SER A 20 -13.41 -7.12 -18.52
C SER A 20 -13.39 -7.27 -20.05
N PRO A 21 -13.92 -6.30 -20.82
CA PRO A 21 -13.95 -6.37 -22.28
C PRO A 21 -12.58 -6.52 -22.96
N ASP A 22 -11.51 -6.03 -22.32
CA ASP A 22 -10.13 -6.20 -22.76
C ASP A 22 -9.46 -7.48 -22.22
N SER A 23 -10.19 -8.30 -21.47
CA SER A 23 -9.76 -9.57 -20.84
C SER A 23 -8.45 -9.43 -20.07
N THR A 24 -8.32 -8.36 -19.29
CA THR A 24 -7.18 -8.09 -18.40
C THR A 24 -7.57 -8.17 -16.93
N LEU A 25 -8.87 -8.18 -16.62
CA LEU A 25 -9.42 -8.40 -15.30
C LEU A 25 -10.43 -9.56 -15.36
N THR A 26 -10.22 -10.56 -14.49
CA THR A 26 -11.21 -11.60 -14.18
C THR A 26 -11.77 -11.33 -12.79
N ILE A 27 -13.10 -11.31 -12.66
CA ILE A 27 -13.81 -11.16 -11.39
C ILE A 27 -14.48 -12.51 -11.11
N SER A 28 -14.09 -13.14 -10.01
CA SER A 28 -14.60 -14.46 -9.61
C SER A 28 -15.59 -14.29 -8.46
N PHE A 29 -16.84 -14.68 -8.71
CA PHE A 29 -17.87 -14.85 -7.72
C PHE A 29 -17.85 -16.30 -7.24
N GLN A 30 -17.72 -16.50 -5.93
CA GLN A 30 -18.00 -17.79 -5.33
C GLN A 30 -19.51 -17.91 -5.07
N SER A 31 -19.98 -19.13 -4.79
CA SER A 31 -21.39 -19.41 -4.51
C SER A 31 -21.96 -18.56 -3.37
N GLY A 32 -21.15 -18.19 -2.38
CA GLY A 32 -21.51 -17.27 -1.31
C GLY A 32 -21.30 -15.78 -1.60
N SER A 33 -20.82 -15.39 -2.79
CA SER A 33 -20.47 -13.99 -3.07
C SER A 33 -21.69 -13.12 -3.33
N ALA A 34 -22.52 -13.49 -4.30
CA ALA A 34 -23.65 -12.65 -4.71
C ALA A 34 -24.82 -12.75 -3.73
N TYR A 35 -25.20 -11.63 -3.11
CA TYR A 35 -26.34 -11.60 -2.19
C TYR A 35 -27.69 -11.73 -2.92
N TYR A 36 -27.83 -11.06 -4.07
CA TYR A 36 -29.03 -11.08 -4.91
C TYR A 36 -28.66 -11.21 -6.40
N PRO A 37 -29.59 -11.68 -7.26
CA PRO A 37 -29.34 -11.75 -8.70
C PRO A 37 -29.12 -10.36 -9.28
N ALA A 38 -28.05 -10.19 -10.05
CA ALA A 38 -27.71 -8.92 -10.67
C ALA A 38 -27.10 -9.16 -12.06
N TYR A 39 -27.18 -8.13 -12.90
CA TYR A 39 -26.39 -8.06 -14.11
C TYR A 39 -25.16 -7.20 -13.86
N VAL A 40 -23.98 -7.81 -13.97
CA VAL A 40 -22.69 -7.15 -13.71
C VAL A 40 -22.05 -6.80 -15.04
N PHE A 41 -21.55 -5.58 -15.17
CA PHE A 41 -20.91 -5.08 -16.39
C PHE A 41 -19.60 -4.35 -16.05
N PRO A 42 -18.45 -5.03 -16.17
CA PRO A 42 -17.15 -4.41 -15.99
C PRO A 42 -16.77 -3.54 -17.20
N SER A 43 -16.16 -2.39 -16.96
CA SER A 43 -15.47 -1.62 -18.00
C SER A 43 -14.16 -2.30 -18.41
N LYS A 44 -13.60 -1.89 -19.55
CA LYS A 44 -12.18 -2.15 -19.86
C LYS A 44 -11.28 -1.34 -18.92
N GLY A 45 -10.03 -1.77 -18.78
CA GLY A 45 -9.02 -1.01 -18.07
C GLY A 45 -8.71 0.30 -18.79
N THR A 46 -8.88 1.43 -18.11
CA THR A 46 -8.60 2.76 -18.67
C THR A 46 -7.39 3.38 -18.01
N LYS A 47 -6.35 3.67 -18.79
CA LYS A 47 -5.18 4.43 -18.31
C LYS A 47 -5.61 5.86 -18.04
N THR A 48 -5.42 6.34 -16.81
CA THR A 48 -5.81 7.70 -16.40
C THR A 48 -4.95 8.18 -15.24
N SER A 49 -5.00 9.50 -14.96
CA SER A 49 -4.46 10.06 -13.74
C SER A 49 -5.52 10.03 -12.63
N THR A 50 -5.13 9.60 -11.45
CA THR A 50 -5.95 9.64 -10.22
C THR A 50 -5.32 10.61 -9.22
N ALA A 51 -6.00 10.88 -8.10
CA ALA A 51 -5.43 11.64 -7.00
C ALA A 51 -4.16 10.98 -6.40
N ALA A 52 -4.02 9.66 -6.55
CA ALA A 52 -2.87 8.90 -6.10
C ALA A 52 -1.75 8.78 -7.15
N GLY A 53 -1.96 9.25 -8.38
CA GLY A 53 -1.02 9.12 -9.48
C GLY A 53 -1.61 8.40 -10.70
N PRO A 54 -0.77 8.13 -11.73
CA PRO A 54 -1.20 7.42 -12.93
C PRO A 54 -1.56 5.95 -12.60
N GLY A 55 -2.56 5.42 -13.29
CA GLY A 55 -2.98 4.04 -13.10
C GLY A 55 -3.94 3.55 -14.16
N ILE A 56 -4.38 2.30 -13.99
CA ILE A 56 -5.39 1.64 -14.82
C ILE A 56 -6.65 1.46 -13.98
N VAL A 57 -7.73 2.13 -14.35
CA VAL A 57 -9.01 2.10 -13.61
C VAL A 57 -10.03 1.24 -14.35
N TYR A 58 -10.71 0.40 -13.58
CA TYR A 58 -11.90 -0.34 -13.99
C TYR A 58 -13.09 0.18 -13.20
N ASP A 59 -14.26 0.16 -13.82
CA ASP A 59 -15.53 0.42 -13.18
C ASP A 59 -16.41 -0.83 -13.32
N ILE A 60 -16.72 -1.47 -12.19
CA ILE A 60 -17.49 -2.71 -12.17
C ILE A 60 -18.87 -2.36 -11.64
N GLN A 61 -19.89 -2.40 -12.48
CA GLN A 61 -21.23 -1.97 -12.11
C GLN A 61 -22.19 -3.16 -11.99
N PRO A 62 -23.24 -3.07 -11.17
CA PRO A 62 -23.60 -1.92 -10.31
C PRO A 62 -22.73 -1.84 -9.05
N ASP A 63 -22.31 -0.64 -8.66
CA ASP A 63 -21.50 -0.40 -7.45
C ASP A 63 -22.24 -0.64 -6.11
N ILE A 64 -23.58 -0.72 -6.16
CA ILE A 64 -24.45 -1.01 -5.01
C ILE A 64 -24.64 -2.51 -4.72
N MET A 65 -23.98 -3.40 -5.45
CA MET A 65 -24.13 -4.84 -5.23
C MET A 65 -23.53 -5.25 -3.88
N LEU A 66 -24.35 -5.88 -3.03
CA LEU A 66 -23.89 -6.45 -1.77
C LEU A 66 -23.18 -7.78 -2.04
N VAL A 67 -22.00 -7.93 -1.43
CA VAL A 67 -21.15 -9.10 -1.50
C VAL A 67 -20.99 -9.67 -0.09
N ASP A 68 -21.28 -10.95 0.08
CA ASP A 68 -21.16 -11.64 1.39
C ASP A 68 -19.80 -12.34 1.50
N THR A 69 -19.51 -13.28 0.60
CA THR A 69 -18.15 -13.82 0.43
C THR A 69 -17.32 -12.96 -0.54
N PRO A 70 -16.09 -12.53 -0.19
CA PRO A 70 -15.29 -11.65 -1.04
C PRO A 70 -15.13 -12.15 -2.48
N LEU A 71 -15.18 -11.22 -3.42
CA LEU A 71 -14.84 -11.47 -4.82
C LEU A 71 -13.33 -11.60 -4.97
N LYS A 72 -12.88 -12.48 -5.85
CA LYS A 72 -11.48 -12.52 -6.27
C LYS A 72 -11.31 -11.75 -7.57
N LEU A 73 -10.50 -10.70 -7.53
CA LEU A 73 -10.08 -9.94 -8.70
C LEU A 73 -8.70 -10.42 -9.12
N ASN A 74 -8.60 -10.92 -10.35
CA ASN A 74 -7.35 -11.39 -10.93
C ASN A 74 -6.99 -10.50 -12.12
N PHE A 75 -5.92 -9.72 -11.99
CA PHE A 75 -5.42 -8.88 -13.08
C PHE A 75 -4.27 -9.57 -13.82
N ASP A 76 -4.33 -9.57 -15.15
CA ASP A 76 -3.27 -10.06 -16.02
C ASP A 76 -2.18 -9.00 -16.18
N VAL A 77 -1.16 -9.10 -15.31
CA VAL A 77 -0.03 -8.17 -15.23
C VAL A 77 0.74 -8.12 -16.55
N ALA A 78 0.89 -9.26 -17.25
CA ALA A 78 1.64 -9.33 -18.50
C ALA A 78 0.90 -8.59 -19.63
N LYS A 79 -0.40 -8.86 -19.80
CA LYS A 79 -1.23 -8.22 -20.82
C LYS A 79 -1.40 -6.72 -20.59
N LEU A 80 -1.35 -6.30 -19.33
CA LEU A 80 -1.37 -4.88 -18.94
C LEU A 80 0.00 -4.18 -19.08
N GLY A 81 1.08 -4.93 -19.34
CA GLY A 81 2.44 -4.38 -19.44
C GLY A 81 3.00 -3.92 -18.09
N LEU A 82 2.58 -4.56 -17.00
CA LEU A 82 2.92 -4.21 -15.62
C LEU A 82 3.98 -5.14 -15.00
N ALA A 83 4.53 -6.07 -15.78
CA ALA A 83 5.54 -7.01 -15.29
C ALA A 83 6.78 -6.26 -14.77
N GLY A 84 7.18 -6.55 -13.54
CA GLY A 84 8.31 -5.90 -12.85
C GLY A 84 8.03 -4.47 -12.40
N LYS A 85 6.82 -3.94 -12.58
CA LYS A 85 6.43 -2.62 -12.08
C LYS A 85 6.01 -2.70 -10.62
N LYS A 86 6.25 -1.62 -9.89
CA LYS A 86 5.80 -1.45 -8.51
C LYS A 86 4.33 -1.06 -8.46
N VAL A 87 3.45 -1.98 -8.86
CA VAL A 87 2.01 -1.75 -8.92
C VAL A 87 1.26 -2.58 -7.89
N ALA A 88 0.19 -2.01 -7.33
CA ALA A 88 -0.75 -2.67 -6.44
C ALA A 88 -2.20 -2.38 -6.86
N ALA A 89 -3.13 -3.21 -6.39
CA ALA A 89 -4.55 -3.05 -6.61
C ALA A 89 -5.19 -2.28 -5.45
N TYR A 90 -6.10 -1.37 -5.81
CA TYR A 90 -6.82 -0.52 -4.88
C TYR A 90 -8.31 -0.47 -5.19
N GLY A 91 -9.16 -0.46 -4.16
CA GLY A 91 -10.59 -0.21 -4.26
C GLY A 91 -10.93 1.25 -3.89
N SER A 92 -11.85 1.87 -4.62
CA SER A 92 -12.33 3.22 -4.27
C SER A 92 -13.03 3.20 -2.92
N ASN A 93 -12.78 4.22 -2.09
CA ASN A 93 -13.46 4.40 -0.80
C ASN A 93 -14.74 5.27 -0.90
N GLY A 94 -15.15 5.67 -2.10
CA GLY A 94 -16.33 6.50 -2.35
C GLY A 94 -16.14 8.01 -2.12
N SER A 95 -15.05 8.45 -1.47
CA SER A 95 -14.72 9.87 -1.23
C SER A 95 -13.57 10.38 -2.11
N GLY A 96 -13.22 9.63 -3.15
CA GLY A 96 -12.12 9.95 -4.09
C GLY A 96 -10.75 9.39 -3.66
N GLY A 97 -10.69 8.68 -2.53
CA GLY A 97 -9.52 7.96 -2.08
C GLY A 97 -9.53 6.48 -2.50
N TRP A 98 -8.41 5.81 -2.21
CA TRP A 98 -8.11 4.45 -2.63
C TRP A 98 -7.62 3.63 -1.44
N ASN A 99 -8.21 2.45 -1.22
CA ASN A 99 -7.81 1.51 -0.20
C ASN A 99 -7.05 0.35 -0.84
N PHE A 100 -5.90 -0.03 -0.28
CA PHE A 100 -5.12 -1.18 -0.75
C PHE A 100 -5.94 -2.47 -0.62
N ILE A 101 -5.97 -3.29 -1.68
CA ILE A 101 -6.70 -4.57 -1.71
C ILE A 101 -5.87 -5.76 -2.24
N GLY A 102 -4.68 -5.52 -2.79
CA GLY A 102 -3.79 -6.59 -3.26
C GLY A 102 -2.47 -6.09 -3.83
N LYS A 103 -1.46 -6.96 -3.88
CA LYS A 103 -0.13 -6.71 -4.48
C LYS A 103 0.23 -7.81 -5.49
N ILE A 104 1.15 -7.49 -6.40
CA ILE A 104 1.58 -8.43 -7.43
C ILE A 104 2.27 -9.63 -6.76
N ASP A 105 1.91 -10.83 -7.20
CA ASP A 105 2.60 -12.08 -6.87
C ASP A 105 2.86 -12.87 -8.16
N GLY A 106 4.13 -12.99 -8.53
CA GLY A 106 4.56 -13.57 -9.80
C GLY A 106 3.99 -12.81 -11.01
N MET A 107 3.11 -13.45 -11.77
CA MET A 107 2.51 -12.91 -13.00
C MET A 107 1.05 -12.44 -12.84
N LYS A 108 0.49 -12.55 -11.64
CA LYS A 108 -0.89 -12.13 -11.36
C LYS A 108 -0.89 -11.13 -10.21
N LEU A 109 -1.91 -10.29 -10.22
CA LEU A 109 -2.26 -9.45 -9.08
C LEU A 109 -3.64 -9.93 -8.64
N GLU A 110 -3.68 -10.62 -7.51
CA GLU A 110 -4.92 -11.10 -6.90
C GLU A 110 -5.33 -10.13 -5.79
N ALA A 111 -6.61 -9.75 -5.77
CA ALA A 111 -7.17 -8.89 -4.75
C ALA A 111 -8.54 -9.38 -4.31
N ASN A 112 -8.83 -9.23 -3.01
CA ASN A 112 -10.17 -9.50 -2.48
C ASN A 112 -10.98 -8.21 -2.49
N ALA A 113 -12.21 -8.26 -3.00
CA ALA A 113 -13.14 -7.14 -3.01
C ALA A 113 -14.45 -7.51 -2.30
N PHE A 114 -14.91 -6.62 -1.42
CA PHE A 114 -16.16 -6.77 -0.64
C PHE A 114 -17.35 -6.03 -1.26
N GLY A 115 -17.23 -5.69 -2.54
CA GLY A 115 -18.19 -4.91 -3.28
C GLY A 115 -17.72 -4.72 -4.71
N LEU A 116 -18.60 -4.15 -5.52
CA LEU A 116 -18.28 -3.70 -6.86
C LEU A 116 -17.89 -2.21 -6.85
N GLY A 117 -17.83 -1.59 -8.01
CA GLY A 117 -17.45 -0.20 -8.21
C GLY A 117 -16.05 -0.04 -8.79
N LYS A 118 -15.42 1.10 -8.50
CA LYS A 118 -14.13 1.45 -9.09
C LYS A 118 -12.99 0.72 -8.40
N VAL A 119 -12.16 0.06 -9.20
CA VAL A 119 -10.87 -0.50 -8.78
C VAL A 119 -9.76 0.06 -9.66
N ALA A 120 -8.58 0.25 -9.08
CA ALA A 120 -7.43 0.83 -9.78
C ALA A 120 -6.17 0.00 -9.56
N LEU A 121 -5.36 -0.08 -10.60
CA LEU A 121 -3.96 -0.49 -10.52
C LEU A 121 -3.11 0.76 -10.50
N LEU A 122 -2.49 1.04 -9.35
CA LEU A 122 -1.70 2.27 -9.13
C LEU A 122 -0.22 1.89 -8.97
N GLU A 123 0.64 2.63 -9.67
CA GLU A 123 2.09 2.49 -9.55
C GLU A 123 2.62 3.37 -8.41
N ASP A 124 3.46 2.80 -7.55
CA ASP A 124 4.12 3.51 -6.45
C ASP A 124 5.65 3.36 -6.58
N ASN A 125 6.30 4.46 -6.94
CA ASN A 125 7.76 4.54 -7.05
C ASN A 125 8.34 5.54 -6.02
N ASP A 126 7.50 6.13 -5.18
CA ASP A 126 7.93 7.16 -4.24
C ASP A 126 8.38 6.49 -2.94
N PRO A 127 9.57 6.78 -2.43
CA PRO A 127 9.99 6.26 -1.13
C PRO A 127 9.22 6.95 0.01
N PRO A 128 9.10 6.28 1.18
CA PRO A 128 8.59 6.91 2.38
C PRO A 128 9.33 8.21 2.74
N VAL A 129 8.65 9.11 3.45
CA VAL A 129 9.23 10.34 3.98
C VAL A 129 9.64 10.13 5.44
N ILE A 130 10.91 10.40 5.74
CA ILE A 130 11.45 10.45 7.11
C ILE A 130 11.62 11.91 7.51
N SER A 131 10.89 12.37 8.52
CA SER A 131 10.87 13.78 8.94
C SER A 131 10.88 13.92 10.47
N ALA A 132 10.97 15.16 10.96
CA ALA A 132 10.91 15.50 12.39
C ALA A 132 11.85 14.68 13.29
N VAL A 133 13.04 14.33 12.78
CA VAL A 133 14.02 13.55 13.54
C VAL A 133 14.51 14.37 14.73
N SER A 134 14.49 13.79 15.92
CA SER A 134 14.87 14.45 17.17
C SER A 134 15.37 13.44 18.20
N PRO A 135 16.34 13.80 19.05
CA PRO A 135 17.13 15.04 19.02
C PRO A 135 18.18 15.03 17.88
N THR A 136 18.71 16.21 17.55
CA THR A 136 19.79 16.41 16.57
C THR A 136 20.86 17.35 17.13
N GLY A 137 22.08 17.33 16.57
CA GLY A 137 23.15 18.24 17.02
C GLY A 137 23.71 17.87 18.39
N ILE A 138 23.70 18.81 19.34
CA ILE A 138 24.21 18.57 20.70
C ILE A 138 23.12 17.93 21.56
N VAL A 139 23.40 16.74 22.08
CA VAL A 139 22.51 15.96 22.94
C VAL A 139 23.04 15.97 24.38
N LYS A 140 22.31 16.62 25.28
CA LYS A 140 22.67 16.77 26.70
C LYS A 140 22.25 15.58 27.57
N SER A 141 22.19 14.38 26.99
CA SER A 141 21.84 13.15 27.68
C SER A 141 22.60 11.98 27.07
N ARG A 142 23.10 11.07 27.91
CA ARG A 142 23.71 9.81 27.45
C ARG A 142 22.67 8.73 27.12
N THR A 143 21.41 8.93 27.50
CA THR A 143 20.30 8.02 27.22
C THR A 143 19.16 8.78 26.52
N PRO A 144 19.40 9.44 25.37
CA PRO A 144 18.36 10.19 24.68
C PRO A 144 17.22 9.28 24.20
N LYS A 145 16.04 9.86 23.98
CA LYS A 145 14.98 9.22 23.20
C LYS A 145 15.07 9.78 21.78
N PHE A 146 15.42 8.94 20.81
CA PHE A 146 15.33 9.30 19.40
C PHE A 146 13.91 9.06 18.91
N SER A 147 13.43 9.94 18.05
CA SER A 147 12.15 9.77 17.34
C SER A 147 12.18 10.45 15.99
N CYS A 148 11.34 9.98 15.07
CA CYS A 148 11.02 10.65 13.81
C CYS A 148 9.56 10.38 13.43
N THR A 149 9.04 11.16 12.49
CA THR A 149 7.77 10.89 11.82
C THR A 149 8.04 10.16 10.51
N LEU A 150 7.29 9.09 10.28
CA LEU A 150 7.30 8.35 9.03
C LEU A 150 5.97 8.56 8.31
N GLY A 151 6.02 8.77 7.00
CA GLY A 151 4.81 8.87 6.18
C GLY A 151 5.03 8.25 4.82
N ASP A 152 3.97 7.67 4.28
CA ASP A 152 3.92 7.16 2.91
C ASP A 152 2.65 7.66 2.23
N ARG A 153 2.72 7.95 0.93
CA ARG A 153 1.63 8.59 0.19
C ARG A 153 0.62 7.58 -0.37
N LEU A 154 1.01 6.33 -0.61
CA LEU A 154 0.22 5.41 -1.42
C LEU A 154 0.23 3.97 -0.91
N SER A 155 1.34 3.25 -1.01
CA SER A 155 1.39 1.82 -0.67
C SER A 155 1.47 1.55 0.83
N GLY A 156 1.68 2.58 1.65
CA GLY A 156 1.83 2.47 3.09
C GLY A 156 3.19 1.90 3.48
N LEU A 157 3.53 2.03 4.77
CA LEU A 157 4.80 1.53 5.30
C LEU A 157 4.79 0.00 5.43
N ALA A 158 5.93 -0.65 5.13
CA ALA A 158 6.14 -2.06 5.39
C ALA A 158 6.50 -2.28 6.87
N LEU A 159 5.49 -2.30 7.75
CA LEU A 159 5.68 -2.30 9.21
C LEU A 159 6.37 -3.56 9.76
N ASP A 160 6.25 -4.71 9.10
CA ASP A 160 6.80 -5.97 9.60
C ASP A 160 8.34 -6.06 9.51
N SER A 161 8.94 -5.43 8.49
CA SER A 161 10.39 -5.57 8.21
C SER A 161 11.03 -4.36 7.51
N GLY A 162 10.26 -3.35 7.16
CA GLY A 162 10.72 -2.18 6.41
C GLY A 162 11.31 -1.08 7.25
N LEU A 163 11.20 -1.14 8.59
CA LEU A 163 11.66 -0.09 9.50
C LEU A 163 12.93 -0.53 10.25
N SER A 164 13.94 0.34 10.28
CA SER A 164 15.18 0.09 11.02
C SER A 164 15.77 1.38 11.56
N MET A 165 16.36 1.29 12.75
CA MET A 165 17.14 2.35 13.36
C MET A 165 18.48 1.76 13.83
N THR A 166 19.57 2.47 13.56
CA THR A 166 20.89 2.11 14.08
C THR A 166 21.57 3.31 14.72
N ILE A 167 22.36 3.05 15.76
CA ILE A 167 23.24 4.03 16.40
C ILE A 167 24.66 3.50 16.27
N ASP A 168 25.54 4.28 15.62
CA ASP A 168 26.91 3.89 15.27
C ASP A 168 27.00 2.54 14.52
N GLY A 169 26.01 2.28 13.66
CA GLY A 169 25.91 1.03 12.88
C GLY A 169 25.35 -0.16 13.66
N ILE A 170 25.02 0.00 14.94
CA ILE A 170 24.41 -1.04 15.77
C ILE A 170 22.88 -0.88 15.73
N TRP A 171 22.18 -1.92 15.30
CA TRP A 171 20.71 -1.93 15.31
C TRP A 171 20.13 -1.77 16.71
N VAL A 172 19.03 -1.02 16.81
CA VAL A 172 18.28 -0.83 18.06
C VAL A 172 16.81 -1.22 17.88
N PRO A 173 16.16 -1.78 18.92
CA PRO A 173 14.75 -2.17 18.87
C PRO A 173 13.85 -0.95 19.00
N ALA A 174 13.78 -0.15 17.95
CA ALA A 174 12.86 0.98 17.83
C ALA A 174 11.43 0.50 17.56
N GLU A 175 10.45 1.25 18.06
CA GLU A 175 9.03 0.92 17.98
C GLU A 175 8.31 1.96 17.13
N TYR A 176 7.34 1.52 16.33
CA TYR A 176 6.46 2.39 15.55
C TYR A 176 5.08 2.48 16.20
N ASP A 177 4.68 3.70 16.52
CA ASP A 177 3.34 4.07 16.96
C ASP A 177 2.51 4.48 15.72
N ILE A 178 1.51 3.66 15.40
CA ILE A 178 0.65 3.83 14.22
C ILE A 178 -0.20 5.10 14.33
N ASP A 179 -0.78 5.37 15.51
CA ASP A 179 -1.69 6.50 15.71
C ASP A 179 -0.95 7.84 15.62
N GLY A 180 0.26 7.87 16.19
CA GLY A 180 1.12 9.06 16.15
C GLY A 180 1.99 9.17 14.89
N ALA A 181 2.02 8.15 14.04
CA ALA A 181 2.99 7.97 12.95
C ALA A 181 4.45 8.18 13.41
N ARG A 182 4.80 7.73 14.62
CA ARG A 182 6.11 7.98 15.25
C ARG A 182 6.93 6.72 15.34
N PHE A 183 8.14 6.75 14.80
CA PHE A 183 9.16 5.72 15.02
C PHE A 183 10.14 6.20 16.08
N SER A 184 10.35 5.44 17.17
CA SER A 184 11.15 5.94 18.29
C SER A 184 11.90 4.85 19.07
N TYR A 185 12.98 5.26 19.72
CA TYR A 185 13.78 4.41 20.59
C TYR A 185 14.34 5.21 21.77
N LYS A 186 14.19 4.68 22.99
CA LYS A 186 14.90 5.17 24.17
C LYS A 186 16.19 4.39 24.35
N VAL A 187 17.32 5.10 24.26
CA VAL A 187 18.65 4.50 24.46
C VAL A 187 18.74 3.88 25.86
N ARG A 188 19.04 2.58 25.91
CA ARG A 188 19.11 1.79 27.16
C ARG A 188 20.52 1.77 27.75
N THR A 189 21.54 1.69 26.91
CA THR A 189 22.96 1.70 27.33
C THR A 189 23.53 3.11 27.13
N PRO A 190 24.06 3.76 28.19
CA PRO A 190 24.60 5.10 28.07
C PRO A 190 25.65 5.24 26.97
N LEU A 191 25.44 6.20 26.07
CA LEU A 191 26.42 6.59 25.06
C LEU A 191 27.61 7.30 25.72
N LYS A 192 28.77 7.21 25.07
CA LYS A 192 29.96 7.97 25.48
C LYS A 192 29.79 9.44 25.10
N ASP A 193 30.52 10.34 25.74
CA ASP A 193 30.58 11.71 25.24
C ASP A 193 31.39 11.73 23.94
N GLY A 194 30.96 12.55 22.97
CA GLY A 194 31.60 12.63 21.65
C GLY A 194 30.61 12.48 20.50
N LYS A 195 31.16 12.29 19.30
CA LYS A 195 30.39 12.19 18.05
C LYS A 195 29.80 10.78 17.91
N HIS A 196 28.56 10.75 17.45
CA HIS A 196 27.78 9.55 17.17
C HIS A 196 26.99 9.75 15.87
N LYS A 197 26.53 8.63 15.30
CA LYS A 197 25.72 8.60 14.08
C LYS A 197 24.41 7.86 14.33
N LEU A 198 23.30 8.48 13.99
CA LEU A 198 21.97 7.86 13.93
C LEU A 198 21.62 7.61 12.46
N GLU A 199 21.22 6.39 12.13
CA GLU A 199 20.66 6.05 10.82
C GLU A 199 19.25 5.50 10.99
N ILE A 200 18.33 6.00 10.18
CA ILE A 200 16.94 5.56 10.12
C ILE A 200 16.65 5.14 8.69
N LYS A 201 16.09 3.95 8.53
CA LYS A 201 15.65 3.41 7.24
C LYS A 201 14.16 3.06 7.33
N ALA A 202 13.42 3.42 6.30
CA ALA A 202 12.01 3.06 6.14
C ALA A 202 11.77 2.58 4.72
N SER A 203 10.94 1.56 4.54
CA SER A 203 10.44 1.13 3.24
C SER A 203 8.93 1.04 3.21
N ASP A 204 8.36 1.19 2.01
CA ASP A 204 6.94 0.97 1.76
C ASP A 204 6.65 -0.49 1.36
N ASN A 205 5.38 -0.81 1.13
CA ASN A 205 4.96 -2.15 0.71
C ASN A 205 5.34 -2.51 -0.74
N GLN A 206 5.86 -1.55 -1.50
CA GLN A 206 6.35 -1.71 -2.87
C GLN A 206 7.89 -1.75 -2.96
N GLY A 207 8.56 -1.74 -1.80
CA GLY A 207 10.01 -1.80 -1.67
C GLY A 207 10.73 -0.53 -2.09
N ASN A 208 10.07 0.63 -2.13
CA ASN A 208 10.77 1.91 -2.17
C ASN A 208 11.38 2.19 -0.79
N ILE A 209 12.60 2.71 -0.75
CA ILE A 209 13.39 2.82 0.48
C ILE A 209 13.84 4.27 0.66
N ALA A 210 13.65 4.80 1.86
CA ALA A 210 14.26 6.03 2.32
C ALA A 210 15.30 5.74 3.41
N THR A 211 16.35 6.56 3.45
CA THR A 211 17.37 6.52 4.50
C THR A 211 17.70 7.92 4.95
N ARG A 212 17.76 8.12 6.27
CA ARG A 212 18.14 9.38 6.90
C ARG A 212 19.28 9.14 7.87
N VAL A 213 20.40 9.82 7.63
CA VAL A 213 21.57 9.79 8.50
C VAL A 213 21.72 11.14 9.19
N ILE A 214 21.96 11.10 10.50
CA ILE A 214 22.20 12.30 11.32
C ILE A 214 23.42 12.06 12.18
N ASP A 215 24.38 12.99 12.11
CA ASP A 215 25.46 13.05 13.07
C ASP A 215 25.03 13.90 14.28
N PHE A 216 25.30 13.40 15.48
CA PHE A 216 25.01 14.09 16.73
C PHE A 216 26.20 13.99 17.69
N THR A 217 26.26 14.87 18.69
CA THR A 217 27.32 14.88 19.71
C THR A 217 26.70 14.79 21.09
N VAL A 218 27.07 13.77 21.86
CA VAL A 218 26.70 13.66 23.26
C VAL A 218 27.66 14.52 24.08
N SER A 219 27.12 15.48 24.83
CA SER A 219 27.86 16.33 25.75
C SER A 219 27.02 16.61 26.98
N VAL A 220 27.30 15.91 28.07
CA VAL A 220 26.62 16.06 29.37
C VAL A 220 27.38 16.95 30.37
N LYS A 221 28.49 17.56 29.92
CA LYS A 221 29.24 18.57 30.67
C LYS A 221 28.65 19.96 30.46
#